data_AF-A0A1H5YME0-F1
#
_entry.id   AF-A0A1H5YME0-F1
#
_cell.length_a   1.000
_cell.length_b   1.000
_cell.length_c   1.000
_cell.angle_alpha   90.00
_cell.angle_beta   90.00
_cell.angle_gamma   90.00
#
_symmetry.space_group_name_H-M   'P 1'
#
loop_
_entity.id
_entity.type
_entity.pdbx_description
1 polymer ?
#
loop_
_entity_poly.entity_id
_entity_poly.type
_entity_poly.pdbx_seq_one_letter_code
_entity_poly.pdbx_strand_id
1 'polypeptide(L)'
;MTTQAYMWGWLAYLLGCVGVLFVWWWLTRPLAIWAKVPLRILLTALLLTPWSVSPQHDEWAPAWVVTLFDGLAQDDVSLWRAGGPLLAMLVVALIAAVLELWRQRRKQTAMADPQ
;
A
#
# COMPACT_ATOMS: atom_id res chain seq x y z
N MET A 1 11.40 -14.42 19.43
CA MET A 1 10.72 -13.19 19.89
C MET A 1 9.56 -13.60 20.80
N THR A 2 9.23 -12.85 21.86
CA THR A 2 7.98 -13.13 22.59
C THR A 2 6.80 -12.65 21.74
N THR A 3 5.69 -13.38 21.71
CA THR A 3 4.48 -13.00 20.95
C THR A 3 4.02 -11.57 21.26
N GLN A 4 4.24 -11.13 22.51
CA GLN A 4 3.97 -9.76 22.94
C GLN A 4 4.80 -8.72 22.19
N ALA A 5 6.10 -8.95 21.97
CA ALA A 5 6.94 -8.01 21.23
C ALA A 5 6.51 -7.91 19.76
N TYR A 6 6.12 -9.03 19.14
CA TYR A 6 5.57 -9.06 17.78
C TYR A 6 4.27 -8.25 17.66
N MET A 7 3.33 -8.44 18.60
CA MET A 7 2.08 -7.68 18.65
C MET A 7 2.32 -6.18 18.84
N TRP A 8 3.27 -5.80 19.71
CA TRP A 8 3.65 -4.39 19.87
C TRP A 8 4.29 -3.80 18.63
N GLY A 9 5.09 -4.57 17.88
CA GLY A 9 5.64 -4.17 16.60
C GLY A 9 4.54 -3.84 15.58
N TRP A 10 3.54 -4.72 15.46
CA TRP A 10 2.37 -4.46 14.61
C TRP A 10 1.56 -3.26 15.07
N LEU A 11 1.35 -3.10 16.37
CA LEU A 11 0.61 -1.96 16.91
C LEU A 11 1.32 -0.64 16.60
N ALA A 12 2.63 -0.57 16.81
CA ALA A 12 3.45 0.58 16.47
C ALA A 12 3.43 0.86 14.95
N TYR A 13 3.53 -0.19 14.13
CA TYR A 13 3.46 -0.08 12.67
C TYR A 13 2.11 0.46 12.19
N LEU A 14 1.00 -0.10 12.68
CA LEU A 14 -0.35 0.32 12.31
C LEU A 14 -0.62 1.76 12.75
N LEU A 15 -0.15 2.14 13.95
CA LEU A 15 -0.27 3.50 14.46
C LEU A 15 0.53 4.48 13.59
N GLY A 16 1.74 4.09 13.16
CA GLY A 16 2.53 4.83 12.18
C GLY A 16 1.82 4.95 10.83
N CYS A 17 1.22 3.87 10.32
CA CYS A 17 0.45 3.88 9.08
C CYS A 17 -0.73 4.85 9.16
N VAL A 18 -1.46 4.90 10.28
CA VAL A 18 -2.55 5.85 10.49
C VAL A 18 -2.03 7.29 10.42
N GLY A 19 -0.89 7.58 11.07
CA GLY A 19 -0.25 8.89 11.00
C GLY A 19 0.16 9.28 9.58
N VAL A 20 0.83 8.38 8.86
CA VAL A 20 1.26 8.59 7.46
C VAL A 20 0.05 8.80 6.55
N LEU A 21 -0.97 7.94 6.66
CA LEU A 21 -2.21 8.07 5.89
C LEU A 21 -2.95 9.37 6.22
N PHE A 22 -2.95 9.83 7.46
CA PHE A 22 -3.56 11.09 7.86
C PHE A 22 -2.85 12.30 7.23
N VAL A 23 -1.52 12.35 7.32
CA VAL A 23 -0.72 13.41 6.70
C VAL A 23 -0.88 13.36 5.17
N TRP A 24 -0.83 12.17 4.59
CA TRP A 24 -1.04 11.98 3.16
C TRP A 24 -2.44 12.40 2.73
N TRP A 25 -3.45 12.09 3.52
CA TRP A 25 -4.82 12.53 3.26
C TRP A 25 -4.89 14.05 3.22
N TRP A 26 -4.25 14.73 4.17
CA TRP A 26 -4.20 16.19 4.23
C TRP A 26 -3.42 16.78 3.05
N LEU A 27 -2.25 16.24 2.73
CA LEU A 27 -1.42 16.67 1.59
C LEU A 27 -2.10 16.44 0.24
N THR A 28 -2.92 15.40 0.11
CA THR A 28 -3.68 15.08 -1.11
C THR A 28 -5.02 15.79 -1.22
N ARG A 29 -5.42 16.61 -0.23
CA ARG A 29 -6.65 17.42 -0.29
C ARG A 29 -6.71 18.39 -1.47
N PRO A 30 -5.67 19.20 -1.78
CA PRO A 30 -5.72 20.14 -2.89
C PRO A 30 -5.49 19.49 -4.26
N LEU A 31 -5.11 18.21 -4.31
CA LEU A 31 -4.83 17.53 -5.57
C LEU A 31 -6.13 17.24 -6.34
N ALA A 32 -6.04 17.35 -7.66
CA ALA A 32 -7.12 16.97 -8.56
C ALA A 32 -7.55 15.51 -8.31
N ILE A 33 -8.85 15.23 -8.51
CA ILE A 33 -9.43 13.89 -8.35
C ILE A 33 -8.63 12.81 -9.09
N TRP A 34 -8.13 13.15 -10.28
CA TRP A 34 -7.36 12.25 -11.11
C TRP A 34 -6.00 11.85 -10.52
N ALA A 35 -5.38 12.71 -9.70
CA ALA A 35 -4.12 12.41 -9.01
C ALA A 35 -4.36 11.83 -7.60
N LYS A 36 -5.39 12.31 -6.87
CA LYS A 36 -5.62 11.90 -5.48
C LYS A 36 -6.04 10.43 -5.35
N VAL A 37 -6.85 9.92 -6.29
CA VAL A 37 -7.36 8.54 -6.26
C VAL A 37 -6.24 7.51 -6.43
N PRO A 38 -5.41 7.56 -7.50
CA PRO A 38 -4.31 6.60 -7.66
C PRO A 38 -3.30 6.69 -6.53
N LEU A 39 -2.98 7.90 -6.09
CA LEU A 39 -1.99 8.13 -5.05
C LEU A 39 -2.41 7.56 -3.68
N ARG A 40 -3.71 7.59 -3.36
CA ARG A 40 -4.25 6.96 -2.13
C ARG A 40 -4.31 5.44 -2.25
N ILE A 41 -4.72 4.91 -3.40
CA ILE A 41 -4.85 3.47 -3.61
C ILE A 41 -3.46 2.81 -3.62
N LEU A 42 -2.48 3.42 -4.30
CA LEU A 42 -1.10 2.98 -4.29
C LEU A 42 -0.50 2.96 -2.88
N LEU A 43 -0.64 4.05 -2.12
CA LEU A 43 -0.09 4.10 -0.77
C LEU A 43 -0.75 3.07 0.15
N THR A 44 -2.06 2.87 0.01
CA THR A 44 -2.79 1.86 0.78
C THR A 44 -2.29 0.45 0.44
N ALA A 45 -2.12 0.14 -0.84
CA ALA A 45 -1.57 -1.14 -1.28
C ALA A 45 -0.13 -1.33 -0.79
N LEU A 46 0.71 -0.30 -0.87
CA LEU A 46 2.09 -0.34 -0.37
C LEU A 46 2.14 -0.66 1.12
N LEU A 47 1.33 0.03 1.95
CA LEU A 47 1.35 -0.12 3.40
C LEU A 47 0.66 -1.39 3.91
N LEU A 48 -0.39 -1.85 3.21
CA LEU A 48 -1.27 -2.92 3.67
C LEU A 48 -1.09 -4.24 2.92
N THR A 49 -0.04 -4.41 2.13
CA THR A 49 0.30 -5.73 1.57
C THR A 49 1.18 -6.48 2.56
N PRO A 50 0.66 -7.44 3.35
CA PRO A 50 1.51 -8.28 4.18
C PRO A 50 2.21 -9.35 3.33
N TRP A 51 3.42 -9.71 3.74
CA TRP A 51 4.20 -10.81 3.18
C TRP A 51 4.96 -11.54 4.30
N SER A 52 5.34 -12.79 4.06
CA SER A 52 6.14 -13.57 5.01
C SER A 52 7.56 -12.99 5.12
N VAL A 53 8.04 -12.80 6.35
CA VAL A 53 9.40 -12.30 6.63
C VAL A 53 10.45 -13.34 6.29
N SER A 54 10.14 -14.62 6.53
CA SER A 54 11.03 -15.74 6.23
C SER A 54 10.22 -16.97 5.83
N PRO A 55 10.65 -17.73 4.80
CA PRO A 55 10.05 -19.02 4.45
C PRO A 55 10.06 -20.03 5.60
N GLN A 56 10.92 -19.85 6.61
CA GLN A 56 11.06 -20.77 7.74
C GLN A 56 10.24 -20.35 8.97
N HIS A 57 9.67 -19.14 8.98
CA HIS A 57 8.92 -18.61 10.12
C HIS A 57 7.56 -18.07 9.69
N ASP A 58 6.51 -18.40 10.45
CA ASP A 58 5.15 -17.91 10.23
C ASP A 58 4.93 -16.44 10.64
N GLU A 59 6.00 -15.65 10.67
CA GLU A 59 5.96 -14.23 11.00
C GLU A 59 5.72 -13.40 9.73
N TRP A 60 4.70 -12.55 9.80
CA TRP A 60 4.29 -11.69 8.69
C TRP A 60 4.71 -10.26 8.98
N ALA A 61 5.13 -9.56 7.93
CA ALA A 61 5.42 -8.14 7.96
C ALA A 61 4.95 -7.48 6.65
N PRO A 62 4.85 -6.15 6.60
CA PRO A 62 4.50 -5.44 5.37
C PRO A 62 5.55 -5.71 4.28
N ALA A 63 5.11 -6.06 3.07
CA ALA A 63 5.96 -6.47 1.96
C ALA A 63 7.00 -5.40 1.59
N TRP A 64 6.66 -4.12 1.71
CA TRP A 64 7.62 -3.04 1.47
C TRP A 64 8.76 -3.02 2.49
N VAL A 65 8.47 -3.31 3.77
CA VAL A 65 9.49 -3.41 4.83
C VAL A 65 10.37 -4.62 4.58
N VAL A 66 9.77 -5.78 4.26
CA VAL A 66 10.52 -7.00 3.94
C VAL A 66 11.42 -6.78 2.73
N THR A 67 10.91 -6.15 1.66
CA THR A 67 11.70 -5.86 0.45
C THR A 67 12.85 -4.89 0.74
N LEU A 68 12.59 -3.85 1.54
CA LEU A 68 13.63 -2.89 1.92
C LEU A 68 14.71 -3.54 2.80
N PHE A 69 14.30 -4.39 3.75
CA PHE A 69 15.21 -5.12 4.62
C PHE A 69 16.03 -6.16 3.84
N ASP A 70 15.38 -6.98 3.01
CA ASP A 70 16.03 -7.94 2.13
C ASP A 70 17.02 -7.24 1.17
N GLY A 71 16.80 -5.97 0.81
CA GLY A 71 17.68 -5.23 -0.11
C GLY A 71 18.83 -4.48 0.53
N LEU A 72 18.64 -4.01 1.76
CA LEU A 72 19.63 -3.18 2.45
C LEU A 72 20.48 -3.96 3.47
N ALA A 73 19.94 -5.07 3.99
CA ALA A 73 20.52 -5.79 5.11
C ALA A 73 20.86 -7.26 4.81
N GLN A 74 20.42 -7.80 3.67
CA GLN A 74 20.67 -9.19 3.28
C GLN A 74 21.27 -9.25 1.87
N ASP A 75 22.49 -9.75 1.74
CA ASP A 75 23.13 -9.93 0.43
C ASP A 75 22.82 -11.31 -0.19
N ASP A 76 22.33 -12.25 0.63
CA ASP A 76 22.07 -13.65 0.31
C ASP A 76 20.60 -13.95 -0.01
N VAL A 77 19.69 -13.03 0.30
CA VAL A 77 18.25 -13.17 0.06
C VAL A 77 17.81 -12.31 -1.12
N SER A 78 17.07 -12.93 -2.04
CA SER A 78 16.60 -12.22 -3.24
C SER A 78 15.53 -11.19 -2.91
N LEU A 79 15.81 -9.93 -3.21
CA LEU A 79 14.88 -8.80 -3.25
C LEU A 79 13.54 -9.11 -3.94
N TRP A 80 13.58 -9.93 -4.99
CA TRP A 80 12.39 -10.30 -5.75
C TRP A 80 11.39 -11.17 -4.96
N ARG A 81 11.84 -11.82 -3.87
CA ARG A 81 11.00 -12.66 -3.01
C ARG A 81 9.80 -11.89 -2.44
N ALA A 82 10.06 -10.74 -1.83
CA ALA A 82 9.02 -9.85 -1.31
C ALA A 82 8.65 -8.74 -2.30
N GLY A 83 9.62 -8.31 -3.13
CA GLY A 83 9.42 -7.24 -4.12
C GLY A 83 8.51 -7.63 -5.28
N GLY A 84 8.53 -8.89 -5.73
CA GLY A 84 7.66 -9.38 -6.81
C GLY A 84 6.16 -9.29 -6.46
N PRO A 85 5.72 -9.91 -5.34
CA PRO A 85 4.35 -9.80 -4.85
C PRO A 85 3.93 -8.35 -4.56
N LEU A 86 4.84 -7.54 -4.01
CA LEU A 86 4.58 -6.12 -3.78
C LEU A 86 4.30 -5.39 -5.09
N LEU A 87 5.14 -5.59 -6.11
CA LEU A 87 4.98 -4.97 -7.43
C LEU A 87 3.68 -5.43 -8.09
N ALA A 88 3.34 -6.70 -7.99
CA ALA A 88 2.06 -7.23 -8.47
C ALA A 88 0.87 -6.53 -7.80
N MET A 89 0.90 -6.34 -6.47
CA MET A 89 -0.15 -5.61 -5.75
C MET A 89 -0.21 -4.14 -6.14
N LEU A 90 0.93 -3.48 -6.40
CA LEU A 90 0.96 -2.11 -6.90
C LEU A 90 0.34 -2.00 -8.30
N VAL A 91 0.55 -2.99 -9.17
CA VAL A 91 -0.10 -3.06 -10.50
C VAL A 91 -1.62 -3.24 -10.35
N VAL A 92 -2.07 -4.14 -9.49
CA VAL A 92 -3.51 -4.31 -9.19
C VAL A 92 -4.11 -3.01 -8.64
N ALA A 93 -3.40 -2.34 -7.74
CA ALA A 93 -3.79 -1.05 -7.18
C ALA A 93 -3.91 0.04 -8.24
N LEU A 94 -2.98 0.08 -9.21
CA LEU A 94 -3.06 1.00 -10.36
C LEU A 94 -4.29 0.73 -11.23
N ILE A 95 -4.56 -0.55 -11.54
CA ILE A 95 -5.75 -0.94 -12.31
C ILE A 95 -7.02 -0.49 -11.57
N ALA A 96 -7.11 -0.78 -10.26
CA ALA A 96 -8.23 -0.35 -9.43
C ALA A 96 -8.40 1.18 -9.42
N ALA A 97 -7.30 1.92 -9.37
CA ALA A 97 -7.34 3.38 -9.44
C ALA A 97 -7.85 3.90 -10.78
N VAL A 98 -7.40 3.33 -11.90
CA VAL A 98 -7.88 3.68 -13.24
C VAL A 98 -9.37 3.39 -13.37
N LEU A 99 -9.83 2.23 -12.88
CA LEU A 99 -11.25 1.86 -12.88
C LEU A 99 -12.09 2.84 -12.05
N GLU A 100 -11.64 3.21 -10.85
CA GLU A 100 -12.35 4.16 -10.00
C GLU A 100 -12.41 5.56 -10.65
N LEU A 101 -11.32 6.01 -11.27
CA LEU A 101 -11.29 7.25 -12.03
C LEU A 101 -12.25 7.24 -13.21
N TRP A 102 -12.30 6.13 -13.94
CA TRP A 102 -13.23 5.95 -15.06
C TRP A 102 -14.69 5.95 -14.58
N ARG A 103 -14.96 5.29 -13.45
CA ARG A 103 -16.28 5.28 -12.81
C ARG A 103 -16.71 6.69 -12.37
N GLN A 104 -15.80 7.47 -11.80
CA GLN A 104 -16.08 8.86 -11.40
C GLN A 104 -16.34 9.77 -12.60
N ARG A 105 -15.57 9.63 -13.68
CA ARG A 105 -15.82 10.37 -14.93
C ARG A 105 -17.19 10.05 -15.51
N ARG A 106 -17.58 8.77 -15.56
CA ARG A 106 -18.91 8.34 -16.02
C ARG A 106 -20.07 8.95 -15.21
N LYS A 107 -19.91 9.04 -13.88
CA LYS A 107 -20.90 9.68 -13.01
C LYS A 107 -21.04 11.17 -13.30
N GLN A 108 -19.95 11.86 -13.61
CA GLN A 108 -19.98 13.29 -13.94
C GLN A 108 -20.67 13.54 -15.29
N THR A 109 -20.42 12.72 -16.31
CA THR A 109 -21.12 12.84 -17.61
C THR A 109 -22.61 12.55 -17.48
N ALA A 110 -23.02 11.59 -16.65
CA ALA A 110 -24.43 11.29 -16.43
C ALA A 110 -25.20 12.40 -15.68
N MET A 111 -24.52 13.23 -14.90
CA MET A 111 -25.13 14.37 -14.19
C MET A 111 -25.12 15.67 -15.01
N ALA A 112 -24.28 15.75 -16.06
CA ALA A 112 -24.14 16.93 -16.92
C ALA A 112 -25.15 16.98 -18.08
N ASP A 113 -25.93 15.90 -18.28
CA ASP A 113 -27.04 15.83 -19.24
C ASP A 113 -28.37 15.60 -18.49
N PRO A 114 -28.91 16.63 -17.81
CA PRO A 114 -30.29 16.58 -17.36
C PRO A 114 -31.18 16.88 -18.56
N GLN A 115 -31.87 15.84 -19.05
CA GLN A 115 -32.99 15.95 -19.97
C GLN A 115 -34.03 16.97 -19.49
#